data_AF-A0A7X0UXZ3-F1
#
_entry.id   AF-A0A7X0UXZ3-F1
#
_cell.length_a   1.000
_cell.length_b   1.000
_cell.length_c   1.000
_cell.angle_alpha   90.00
_cell.angle_beta   90.00
_cell.angle_gamma   90.00
#
_symmetry.space_group_name_H-M   'P 1'
#
loop_
_entity.id
_entity.type
_entity.pdbx_description
1 polymer ?
#
loop_
_entity_poly.entity_id
_entity_poly.type
_entity_poly.pdbx_seq_one_letter_code
_entity_poly.pdbx_strand_id
1 'polypeptide(L)'
;MSDSSEEVAPSDEQQAVPLKWRPALAVAANAFAAGDFTLQGLAGVEPTSASTASQVREYLADYGATLVSLPEETWGSSVCIWSGHHWDVLVDLWTHEEGRSDLVMHAHVAQSDIVSVHAVYVP
;
A
#
# COMPACT_ATOMS: atom_id res chain seq x y z
N MET A 1 -22.60 -28.36 14.41
CA MET A 1 -22.88 -26.92 14.24
C MET A 1 -22.16 -26.19 15.37
N SER A 2 -21.82 -24.93 15.10
CA SER A 2 -20.88 -24.06 15.83
C SER A 2 -19.45 -24.13 15.29
N ASP A 3 -19.30 -23.60 14.08
CA ASP A 3 -18.07 -22.95 13.67
C ASP A 3 -18.07 -21.60 14.41
N SER A 4 -17.47 -21.59 15.61
CA SER A 4 -17.20 -20.35 16.32
C SER A 4 -16.03 -19.69 15.60
N SER A 5 -16.33 -18.81 14.65
CA SER A 5 -15.36 -17.85 14.15
C SER A 5 -15.01 -16.92 15.31
N GLU A 6 -14.00 -17.32 16.09
CA GLU A 6 -13.39 -16.48 17.09
C GLU A 6 -12.70 -15.34 16.35
N GLU A 7 -13.30 -14.15 16.41
CA GLU A 7 -12.71 -12.93 15.88
C GLU A 7 -11.48 -12.63 16.72
N VAL A 8 -10.33 -13.17 16.29
CA VAL A 8 -9.03 -12.93 16.91
C VAL A 8 -8.77 -11.43 16.83
N ALA A 9 -8.67 -10.77 17.99
CA ALA A 9 -8.29 -9.37 18.05
C ALA A 9 -6.98 -9.17 17.26
N PRO A 10 -6.89 -8.13 16.43
CA PRO A 10 -5.72 -7.93 15.60
C PRO A 10 -4.48 -7.75 16.49
N SER A 11 -3.48 -8.58 16.25
CA SER A 11 -2.19 -8.53 16.95
C SER A 11 -1.34 -7.38 16.39
N ASP A 12 -0.52 -6.82 17.26
CA ASP A 12 0.55 -5.86 16.98
C ASP A 12 1.78 -6.50 16.29
N GLU A 13 1.74 -7.79 15.97
CA GLU A 13 2.75 -8.46 15.15
C GLU A 13 2.55 -8.21 13.64
N GLN A 14 3.64 -8.34 12.89
CA GLN A 14 3.58 -8.31 11.42
C GLN A 14 2.85 -9.53 10.86
N GLN A 15 1.95 -9.26 9.92
CA GLN A 15 1.13 -10.27 9.25
C GLN A 15 1.21 -10.09 7.74
N ALA A 16 0.87 -11.14 7.00
CA ALA A 16 0.77 -11.07 5.55
C ALA A 16 -0.40 -10.17 5.12
N VAL A 17 -0.21 -9.39 4.06
CA VAL A 17 -1.28 -8.52 3.52
C VAL A 17 -2.49 -9.36 3.05
N PRO A 18 -3.68 -9.16 3.65
CA PRO A 18 -4.92 -9.85 3.28
C PRO A 18 -5.28 -9.71 1.79
N LEU A 19 -5.73 -10.81 1.19
CA LEU A 19 -6.14 -10.87 -0.22
C LEU A 19 -7.16 -9.80 -0.61
N LYS A 20 -8.06 -9.42 0.31
CA LYS A 20 -9.10 -8.41 0.06
C LYS A 20 -8.55 -7.00 -0.19
N TRP A 21 -7.36 -6.65 0.33
CA TRP A 21 -6.78 -5.31 0.19
C TRP A 21 -5.85 -5.19 -1.02
N ARG A 22 -5.28 -6.32 -1.46
CA ARG A 22 -4.31 -6.38 -2.57
C ARG A 22 -4.79 -5.67 -3.84
N PRO A 23 -6.05 -5.80 -4.29
CA PRO A 23 -6.52 -5.10 -5.48
C PRO A 23 -6.46 -3.58 -5.34
N ALA A 24 -6.88 -3.02 -4.20
CA ALA A 24 -6.87 -1.58 -3.96
C ALA A 24 -5.43 -1.04 -3.86
N LEU A 25 -4.54 -1.77 -3.18
CA LEU A 25 -3.11 -1.43 -3.10
C LEU A 25 -2.44 -1.48 -4.48
N ALA A 26 -2.74 -2.50 -5.29
CA ALA A 26 -2.23 -2.59 -6.66
C ALA A 26 -2.75 -1.45 -7.56
N VAL A 27 -4.01 -1.06 -7.41
CA VAL A 27 -4.60 0.09 -8.11
C VAL A 27 -3.88 1.39 -7.74
N ALA A 28 -3.58 1.62 -6.45
CA ALA A 28 -2.81 2.78 -6.02
C ALA A 28 -1.38 2.80 -6.61
N ALA A 29 -0.66 1.68 -6.56
CA ALA A 29 0.67 1.56 -7.16
C ALA A 29 0.66 1.80 -8.68
N ASN A 30 -0.34 1.27 -9.39
CA ASN A 30 -0.51 1.50 -10.82
C ASN A 30 -0.81 2.97 -11.15
N ALA A 31 -1.58 3.66 -10.30
CA ALA A 31 -1.83 5.09 -10.46
C ALA A 31 -0.55 5.91 -10.32
N PHE A 32 0.29 5.60 -9.32
CA PHE A 32 1.61 6.23 -9.19
C PHE A 32 2.52 5.95 -10.39
N ALA A 33 2.55 4.71 -10.88
CA ALA A 33 3.29 4.36 -12.10
C ALA A 33 2.78 5.12 -13.35
N ALA A 34 1.48 5.43 -13.40
CA ALA A 34 0.87 6.24 -14.45
C ALA A 34 1.00 7.77 -14.22
N GLY A 35 1.60 8.20 -13.11
CA GLY A 35 1.76 9.61 -12.76
C GLY A 35 0.52 10.27 -12.14
N ASP A 36 -0.50 9.50 -11.77
CA ASP A 36 -1.62 9.97 -10.96
C ASP A 36 -1.31 9.79 -9.47
N PHE A 37 -0.83 10.88 -8.87
CA PHE A 37 -0.52 10.93 -7.44
C PHE A 37 -1.71 11.34 -6.57
N THR A 38 -2.82 11.75 -7.18
CA THR A 38 -4.03 12.21 -6.47
C THR A 38 -4.93 11.07 -6.04
N LEU A 39 -4.85 9.91 -6.73
CA LEU A 39 -5.66 8.72 -6.50
C LEU A 39 -7.17 8.98 -6.58
N GLN A 40 -7.57 10.05 -7.28
CA GLN A 40 -8.94 10.51 -7.31
C GLN A 40 -9.85 9.54 -8.11
N GLY A 41 -10.91 9.06 -7.46
CA GLY A 41 -11.92 8.22 -8.11
C GLY A 41 -11.53 6.74 -8.26
N LEU A 42 -10.46 6.30 -7.58
CA LEU A 42 -10.05 4.90 -7.56
C LEU A 42 -10.92 4.09 -6.58
N ALA A 43 -11.35 2.90 -6.99
CA ALA A 43 -12.20 2.06 -6.16
C ALA A 43 -11.43 1.48 -4.96
N GLY A 44 -11.98 1.67 -3.75
CA GLY A 44 -11.37 1.16 -2.51
C GLY A 44 -10.15 1.93 -2.03
N VAL A 45 -9.84 3.07 -2.67
CA VAL A 45 -8.68 3.92 -2.34
C VAL A 45 -9.18 5.35 -2.10
N GLU A 46 -8.79 5.94 -0.98
CA GLU A 46 -9.03 7.34 -0.69
C GLU A 46 -8.12 8.24 -1.53
N PRO A 47 -8.63 9.37 -2.04
CA PRO A 47 -7.79 10.39 -2.66
C PRO A 47 -6.73 10.90 -1.68
N THR A 48 -5.53 11.14 -2.18
CA THR A 48 -4.47 11.76 -1.38
C THR A 48 -4.71 13.25 -1.23
N SER A 49 -4.16 13.84 -0.17
CA SER A 49 -4.07 15.30 -0.06
C SER A 49 -3.10 15.85 -1.12
N ALA A 50 -3.26 17.12 -1.50
CA ALA A 50 -2.34 17.78 -2.44
C ALA A 50 -0.87 17.77 -1.93
N SER A 51 -0.67 17.88 -0.62
CA SER A 51 0.66 17.77 0.00
C SER A 51 1.24 16.36 -0.12
N THR A 52 0.45 15.32 0.17
CA THR A 52 0.88 13.92 0.04
C THR A 52 1.20 13.59 -1.42
N ALA A 53 0.32 13.99 -2.35
CA ALA A 53 0.54 13.79 -3.79
C ALA A 53 1.84 14.44 -4.26
N SER A 54 2.11 15.69 -3.82
CA SER A 54 3.32 16.42 -4.18
C SER A 54 4.56 15.75 -3.60
N GLN A 55 4.51 15.35 -2.32
CA GLN A 55 5.61 14.67 -1.64
C GLN A 55 5.96 13.33 -2.29
N VAL A 56 4.98 12.48 -2.59
CA VAL A 56 5.20 11.18 -3.25
C VAL A 56 5.81 11.38 -4.64
N ARG A 57 5.27 12.34 -5.41
CA ARG A 57 5.79 12.66 -6.75
C ARG A 57 7.24 13.14 -6.70
N GLU A 58 7.56 14.07 -5.81
CA GLU A 58 8.91 14.61 -5.65
C GLU A 58 9.88 13.52 -5.20
N TYR A 59 9.48 12.70 -4.23
CA TYR A 59 10.30 11.59 -3.75
C TYR A 59 10.62 10.58 -4.86
N LEU A 60 9.62 10.16 -5.64
CA LEU A 60 9.82 9.23 -6.75
C LEU A 60 10.67 9.83 -7.87
N ALA A 61 10.51 11.14 -8.16
CA ALA A 61 11.33 11.84 -9.14
C ALA A 61 12.80 11.93 -8.69
N ASP A 62 13.04 12.21 -7.40
CA ASP A 62 14.39 12.29 -6.82
C ASP A 62 15.05 10.91 -6.74
N TYR A 63 14.27 9.86 -6.45
CA TYR A 63 14.74 8.48 -6.49
C TYR A 63 15.19 8.06 -7.90
N GLY A 64 14.51 8.57 -8.94
CA GLY A 64 14.95 8.45 -10.33
C GLY A 64 14.69 7.08 -10.97
N ALA A 65 13.70 6.33 -10.48
CA ALA A 65 13.32 5.03 -11.03
C ALA A 65 11.87 5.01 -11.53
N THR A 66 11.59 4.08 -12.45
CA THR A 66 10.29 3.97 -13.10
C THR A 66 9.46 2.90 -12.40
N LEU A 67 8.44 3.29 -11.65
CA LEU A 67 7.52 2.33 -11.04
C LEU A 67 6.81 1.47 -12.09
N VAL A 68 6.63 0.19 -11.77
CA VAL A 68 5.84 -0.77 -12.55
C VAL A 68 4.72 -1.37 -11.70
N SER A 69 3.80 -2.08 -12.35
CA SER A 69 2.74 -2.82 -11.64
C SER A 69 3.32 -3.84 -10.66
N LEU A 70 2.67 -3.99 -9.51
CA LEU A 70 3.07 -4.95 -8.48
C LEU A 70 2.89 -6.39 -9.00
N PRO A 71 3.96 -7.19 -9.10
CA PRO A 71 3.84 -8.62 -9.41
C PRO A 71 3.37 -9.42 -8.19
N GLU A 72 3.02 -10.70 -8.36
CA GLU A 72 2.49 -11.52 -7.25
C GLU A 72 3.52 -11.72 -6.14
N GLU A 73 4.81 -11.69 -6.48
CA GLU A 73 5.94 -11.76 -5.56
C GLU A 73 5.94 -10.63 -4.52
N THR A 74 5.34 -9.47 -4.81
CA THR A 74 5.20 -8.34 -3.86
C THR A 74 4.62 -8.78 -2.53
N TRP A 75 3.62 -9.66 -2.57
CA TRP A 75 2.88 -10.05 -1.37
C TRP A 75 3.63 -11.02 -0.46
N GLY A 76 4.73 -11.61 -0.94
CA GLY A 76 5.58 -12.48 -0.15
C GLY A 76 6.45 -11.73 0.85
N SER A 77 6.70 -10.45 0.63
CA SER A 77 7.51 -9.58 1.51
C SER A 77 6.77 -8.36 2.06
N SER A 78 5.61 -8.01 1.48
CA SER A 78 4.74 -6.97 2.03
C SER A 78 4.03 -7.44 3.31
N VAL A 79 3.89 -6.54 4.27
CA VAL A 79 3.31 -6.84 5.59
C VAL A 79 2.25 -5.83 6.00
N CYS A 80 1.40 -6.23 6.94
CA CYS A 80 0.53 -5.32 7.67
C CYS A 80 0.65 -5.52 9.18
N ILE A 81 0.42 -4.46 9.95
CA ILE A 81 0.50 -4.43 11.40
C ILE A 81 -0.67 -3.61 11.94
N TRP A 82 -1.32 -4.08 13.00
CA TRP A 82 -2.36 -3.29 13.65
C TRP A 82 -1.74 -2.21 14.53
N SER A 83 -2.09 -0.94 14.26
CA SER A 83 -1.58 0.22 15.00
C SER A 83 -2.42 0.57 16.23
N GLY A 84 -3.52 -0.17 16.46
CA GLY A 84 -4.51 0.11 17.49
C GLY A 84 -5.82 0.72 16.96
N HIS A 85 -5.79 1.37 15.79
CA HIS A 85 -6.96 2.06 15.20
C HIS A 85 -7.12 1.77 13.70
N HIS A 86 -6.01 1.50 13.00
CA HIS A 86 -5.98 1.10 11.60
C HIS A 86 -4.89 0.05 11.39
N TRP A 87 -4.87 -0.55 10.20
CA TRP A 87 -3.74 -1.37 9.78
C TRP A 87 -2.72 -0.49 9.07
N ASP A 88 -1.48 -0.48 9.55
CA ASP A 88 -0.35 -0.05 8.74
C ASP A 88 -0.05 -1.15 7.74
N VAL A 89 0.06 -0.81 6.46
CA VAL A 89 0.38 -1.73 5.38
C VAL A 89 1.60 -1.22 4.66
N LEU A 90 2.66 -2.03 4.65
CA LEU A 90 3.93 -1.76 4.00
C LEU A 90 4.01 -2.62 2.76
N VAL A 91 3.92 -2.00 1.59
CA VAL A 91 3.92 -2.68 0.29
C VAL A 91 5.22 -2.38 -0.44
N ASP A 92 5.98 -3.42 -0.75
CA ASP A 92 7.19 -3.29 -1.56
C ASP A 92 6.81 -2.85 -2.98
N LEU A 93 7.41 -1.75 -3.43
CA LEU A 93 7.24 -1.26 -4.78
C LEU A 93 8.25 -1.92 -5.73
N TRP A 94 7.88 -1.89 -7.00
CA TRP A 94 8.70 -2.48 -8.06
C TRP A 94 9.03 -1.42 -9.09
N THR A 95 10.27 -1.47 -9.57
CA THR A 95 10.79 -0.57 -10.60
C THR A 95 11.21 -1.37 -11.82
N HIS A 96 11.19 -0.73 -12.97
CA HIS A 96 11.69 -1.34 -14.21
C HIS A 96 13.19 -1.66 -14.12
N GLU A 97 13.94 -0.83 -13.38
CA GLU A 97 15.39 -0.90 -13.27
C GLU A 97 15.88 -2.01 -12.34
N GLU A 98 15.18 -2.27 -11.23
CA GLU A 98 15.66 -3.15 -10.16
C GLU A 98 14.79 -4.38 -9.94
N GLY A 99 13.58 -4.40 -10.52
CA GLY A 99 12.56 -5.35 -10.10
C GLY A 99 12.02 -4.93 -8.73
N ARG A 100 12.22 -5.74 -7.68
CA ARG A 100 11.83 -5.35 -6.32
C ARG A 100 12.79 -4.27 -5.82
N SER A 101 12.35 -3.02 -5.74
CA SER A 101 13.18 -1.94 -5.24
C SER A 101 13.19 -1.91 -3.71
N ASP A 102 13.95 -0.98 -3.13
CA ASP A 102 13.92 -0.66 -1.71
C ASP A 102 12.80 0.34 -1.34
N LEU A 103 11.99 0.74 -2.31
CA LEU A 103 10.85 1.63 -2.09
C LEU A 103 9.68 0.87 -1.45
N VAL A 104 9.08 1.50 -0.45
CA VAL A 104 7.88 1.04 0.24
C VAL A 104 6.77 2.06 0.07
N MET A 105 5.58 1.59 -0.33
CA MET A 105 4.34 2.33 -0.18
C MET A 105 3.74 2.02 1.20
N HIS A 106 3.67 3.03 2.06
CA HIS A 106 3.02 2.94 3.36
C HIS A 106 1.58 3.45 3.24
N ALA A 107 0.65 2.51 3.41
CA ALA A 107 -0.77 2.78 3.40
C ALA A 107 -1.40 2.45 4.76
N HIS A 108 -2.56 3.05 5.01
CA HIS A 108 -3.44 2.67 6.12
C HIS A 108 -4.67 1.96 5.57
N VAL A 109 -5.17 0.96 6.30
CA VAL A 109 -6.48 0.35 6.03
C VAL A 109 -7.36 0.50 7.25
N ALA A 110 -8.47 1.23 7.08
CA ALA A 110 -9.48 1.40 8.11
C ALA A 110 -10.29 0.10 8.32
N GLN A 111 -11.07 0.02 9.39
CA GLN A 111 -11.99 -1.11 9.62
C GLN A 111 -13.01 -1.30 8.47
N SER A 112 -13.28 -0.26 7.70
CA SER A 112 -14.13 -0.29 6.50
C SER A 112 -13.44 -0.90 5.26
N ASP A 113 -12.21 -1.40 5.39
CA ASP A 113 -11.38 -1.94 4.31
C ASP A 113 -10.98 -0.92 3.23
N ILE A 114 -11.13 0.37 3.51
CA ILE A 114 -10.69 1.45 2.61
C ILE A 114 -9.21 1.73 2.81
N VAL A 115 -8.46 1.75 1.71
CA VAL A 115 -7.03 2.05 1.66
C VAL A 115 -6.81 3.55 1.57
N SER A 116 -5.91 4.12 2.37
CA SER A 116 -5.38 5.47 2.17
C SER A 116 -3.85 5.43 2.13
N VAL A 117 -3.24 6.05 1.13
CA VAL A 117 -1.76 6.09 1.03
C VAL A 117 -1.23 7.25 1.86
N HIS A 118 -0.32 6.94 2.79
CA HIS A 118 0.29 7.94 3.66
C HIS A 118 1.60 8.49 3.09
N ALA A 119 2.48 7.60 2.61
CA ALA A 119 3.80 7.98 2.09
C ALA A 119 4.39 6.91 1.15
N VAL A 120 5.42 7.31 0.41
CA VAL A 120 6.37 6.43 -0.27
C VAL A 120 7.77 6.81 0.19
N TYR A 121 8.57 5.83 0.61
CA TYR A 121 9.93 6.07 1.13
C TYR A 121 10.81 4.82 1.03
N VAL A 122 12.11 4.99 1.29
CA VAL A 122 13.06 3.89 1.55
C VAL A 122 13.19 3.75 3.08
N PRO A 123 12.88 2.58 3.66
CA PRO A 123 12.81 2.37 5.13
C PRO A 123 14.18 2.34 5.83
#